data_AF-A0A084JUI3-F1
#
_entry.id   AF-A0A084JUI3-F1
#
_cell.length_a   1.000
_cell.length_b   1.000
_cell.length_c   1.000
_cell.angle_alpha   90.00
_cell.angle_beta   90.00
_cell.angle_gamma   90.00
#
_symmetry.space_group_name_H-M   'P 1'
#
loop_
_entity.id
_entity.type
_entity.pdbx_description
1 polymer ?
#
loop_
_entity_poly.entity_id
_entity_poly.type
_entity_poly.pdbx_seq_one_letter_code
_entity_poly.pdbx_strand_id
1 'polypeptide(L)'
;MNIFKRIFKIGEAQANKAVDNLEDPITMTEQGIRDMKADLNKSVEAMAQVKALAIRSKNERDEHESKAKDYESKAMLILKKAHSGDMAVEEADRLAKEALAKKEEAQQHANRAAADTEKFDKNVSQLKDTIETIKGNITNWENELKTLKARVKVSDATKNVNKQMAELDSAGTVSMLERMKEKVAQDEALAEAYGDLAKTTKSVDDEIDAAADMTESKLDDDLAKLKEQLGIKKDEA
;
A
#
# COMPACT_ATOMS: atom_id res chain seq x y z
N MET A 1 16.55 23.89 2.32
CA MET A 1 17.20 22.96 3.27
C MET A 1 16.52 21.61 3.14
N ASN A 2 17.30 20.59 2.76
CA ASN A 2 16.85 19.34 2.15
C ASN A 2 16.05 18.43 3.08
N ILE A 3 14.77 18.23 2.78
CA ILE A 3 13.94 17.11 3.26
C ILE A 3 14.65 15.77 2.94
N PHE A 4 15.32 15.70 1.79
CA PHE A 4 16.17 14.56 1.40
C PHE A 4 17.30 14.25 2.40
N LYS A 5 17.91 15.25 3.05
CA LYS A 5 18.93 15.02 4.10
C LYS A 5 18.32 14.54 5.42
N ARG A 6 17.03 14.81 5.66
CA ARG A 6 16.32 14.35 6.86
C ARG A 6 15.92 12.88 6.74
N ILE A 7 15.41 12.47 5.57
CA ILE A 7 15.06 11.06 5.31
C ILE A 7 16.30 10.16 5.43
N PHE A 8 17.45 10.58 4.87
CA PHE A 8 18.69 9.80 4.96
C PHE A 8 19.25 9.70 6.38
N LYS A 9 19.10 10.74 7.20
CA LYS A 9 19.55 10.73 8.61
C LYS A 9 18.70 9.87 9.54
N ILE A 10 17.46 9.55 9.16
CA ILE A 10 16.57 8.69 9.95
C ILE A 10 16.95 7.21 9.83
N GLY A 11 17.60 6.80 8.74
CA GLY A 11 18.14 5.44 8.58
C GLY A 11 19.31 5.11 9.51
N GLU A 12 20.05 6.13 9.97
CA GLU A 12 21.27 5.95 10.78
C GLU A 12 21.01 5.97 12.29
N ALA A 13 19.79 6.35 12.73
CA ALA A 13 19.45 6.59 14.13
C ALA A 13 18.66 5.45 14.81
N GLN A 14 18.60 4.25 14.24
CA GLN A 14 17.95 3.07 14.86
C GLN A 14 18.84 2.35 15.89
N ALA A 15 19.35 3.08 16.88
CA ALA A 15 19.87 2.48 18.10
C ALA A 15 19.51 3.39 19.27
N ASN A 16 18.41 3.06 19.93
CA ASN A 16 17.95 3.66 21.19
C ASN A 16 17.39 5.10 21.10
N LYS A 17 16.08 5.22 20.87
CA LYS A 17 15.15 5.75 21.88
C LYS A 17 13.76 5.96 21.28
N ALA A 18 12.77 5.51 22.05
CA ALA A 18 11.38 5.90 21.93
C ALA A 18 11.23 7.42 21.96
N VAL A 19 10.59 7.98 20.94
CA VAL A 19 9.99 9.31 20.96
C VAL A 19 8.72 9.22 20.10
N ASP A 20 7.57 9.24 20.76
CA ASP A 20 6.22 9.36 20.18
C ASP A 20 5.96 10.70 19.45
N ASN A 21 6.99 11.37 18.94
CA ASN A 21 6.92 12.61 18.14
C ASN A 21 7.55 12.47 16.74
N LEU A 22 7.81 11.24 16.29
CA LEU A 22 8.19 10.97 14.91
C LEU A 22 6.93 10.50 14.17
N GLU A 23 6.28 11.42 13.45
CA GLU A 23 5.18 11.11 12.53
C GLU A 23 5.49 9.83 11.75
N ASP A 24 4.50 8.94 11.64
CA ASP A 24 4.59 7.70 10.87
C ASP A 24 5.29 7.97 9.53
N PRO A 25 6.40 7.28 9.19
CA PRO A 25 7.12 7.43 7.92
C PRO A 25 6.19 7.43 6.69
N ILE A 26 5.06 6.73 6.76
CA ILE A 26 4.00 6.77 5.75
C ILE A 26 3.40 8.17 5.61
N THR A 27 3.01 8.78 6.73
CA THR A 27 2.40 10.13 6.76
C THR A 27 3.39 11.20 6.30
N MET A 28 4.66 11.11 6.72
CA MET A 28 5.71 12.01 6.23
C MET A 28 5.94 11.87 4.71
N THR A 29 5.92 10.64 4.19
CA THR A 29 6.08 10.38 2.75
C THR A 29 4.88 10.90 1.96
N GLU A 30 3.65 10.71 2.47
CA GLU A 30 2.46 11.32 1.88
C GLU A 30 2.56 12.84 1.80
N GLN A 31 3.02 13.48 2.88
CA GLN A 31 3.19 14.92 2.89
C GLN A 31 4.27 15.35 1.89
N GLY A 32 5.39 14.64 1.82
CA GLY A 32 6.41 14.88 0.81
C GLY A 32 5.87 14.80 -0.62
N ILE A 33 5.05 13.79 -0.94
CA ILE A 33 4.40 13.67 -2.25
C ILE A 33 3.42 14.83 -2.49
N ARG A 34 2.64 15.24 -1.48
CA ARG A 34 1.73 16.40 -1.58
C ARG A 34 2.51 17.69 -1.89
N ASP A 35 3.61 17.93 -1.19
CA ASP A 35 4.45 19.10 -1.39
C ASP A 35 5.10 19.07 -2.79
N MET A 36 5.60 17.92 -3.23
CA MET A 36 6.12 17.73 -4.59
C MET A 36 5.08 18.04 -5.67
N LYS A 37 3.82 17.64 -5.47
CA LYS A 37 2.73 17.98 -6.40
C LYS A 37 2.42 19.48 -6.40
N ALA A 38 2.46 20.12 -5.24
CA ALA A 38 2.28 21.58 -5.15
C ALA A 38 3.40 22.32 -5.88
N ASP A 39 4.66 21.89 -5.74
CA ASP A 39 5.80 22.49 -6.41
C ASP A 39 5.83 22.16 -7.92
N LEU A 40 5.31 20.99 -8.32
CA LEU A 40 5.06 20.67 -9.73
C LEU A 40 4.09 21.67 -10.36
N ASN A 41 2.99 22.01 -9.67
CA ASN A 41 2.03 22.99 -10.17
C ASN A 41 2.67 24.38 -10.34
N LYS A 42 3.47 24.83 -9.36
CA LYS A 42 4.22 26.09 -9.48
C LYS A 42 5.21 26.07 -10.65
N SER A 43 5.86 24.93 -10.88
CA SER A 43 6.78 24.75 -12.01
C SER A 43 6.05 24.85 -13.35
N VAL A 44 4.86 24.25 -13.47
CA VAL A 44 4.01 24.35 -14.66
C VAL A 44 3.57 25.79 -14.89
N GLU A 45 3.18 26.51 -13.84
CA GLU A 45 2.82 27.94 -13.93
C GLU A 45 4.01 28.79 -14.40
N ALA A 46 5.20 28.58 -13.81
CA ALA A 46 6.42 29.26 -14.23
C ALA A 46 6.77 28.97 -15.70
N MET A 47 6.64 27.73 -16.15
CA MET A 47 6.82 27.38 -17.57
C MET A 47 5.80 28.09 -18.46
N ALA A 48 4.54 28.21 -18.03
CA ALA A 48 3.52 28.95 -18.78
C ALA A 48 3.87 30.44 -18.90
N GLN A 49 4.41 31.06 -17.85
CA GLN A 49 4.88 32.44 -17.88
C GLN A 49 6.04 32.62 -18.87
N VAL A 50 7.05 31.73 -18.86
CA VAL A 50 8.16 31.78 -19.83
C VAL A 50 7.64 31.55 -21.26
N LYS A 51 6.68 30.66 -21.45
CA LYS A 51 6.04 30.44 -22.76
C LYS A 51 5.28 31.68 -23.23
N ALA A 52 4.63 32.42 -22.34
CA ALA A 52 4.00 33.68 -22.67
C ALA A 52 5.03 34.73 -23.13
N LEU A 53 6.20 34.78 -22.51
CA LEU A 53 7.32 35.63 -22.96
C LEU A 53 7.81 35.23 -24.36
N ALA A 54 7.94 33.93 -24.65
CA ALA A 54 8.29 33.44 -25.98
C ALA A 54 7.28 33.88 -27.04
N ILE A 55 5.98 33.73 -26.77
CA ILE A 55 4.90 34.15 -27.68
C ILE A 55 4.94 35.66 -27.91
N ARG A 56 5.11 36.44 -26.84
CA ARG A 56 5.19 37.89 -26.95
C ARG A 56 6.38 38.33 -27.80
N SER A 57 7.56 37.77 -27.53
CA SER A 57 8.78 38.07 -28.28
C SER A 57 8.64 37.71 -29.76
N LYS A 58 7.98 36.58 -30.06
CA LYS A 58 7.64 36.18 -31.42
C LYS A 58 6.73 37.20 -32.12
N ASN A 59 5.69 37.66 -31.44
CA ASN A 59 4.79 38.68 -31.98
C ASN A 59 5.53 40.01 -32.24
N GLU A 60 6.40 40.42 -31.32
CA GLU A 60 7.23 41.63 -31.48
C GLU A 60 8.18 41.48 -32.69
N ARG A 61 8.80 40.32 -32.87
CA ARG A 61 9.60 40.02 -34.07
C ARG A 61 8.77 40.17 -35.34
N ASP A 62 7.61 39.51 -35.40
CA ASP A 62 6.75 39.51 -36.59
C ASP A 62 6.24 40.93 -36.92
N GLU A 63 5.93 41.74 -35.91
CA GLU A 63 5.57 43.15 -36.06
C GLU A 63 6.72 43.98 -36.65
N HIS A 64 7.93 43.82 -36.12
CA HIS A 64 9.10 44.55 -36.59
C HIS A 64 9.55 44.12 -37.99
N GLU A 65 9.44 42.84 -38.34
CA GLU A 65 9.65 42.37 -39.72
C GLU A 65 8.64 42.98 -40.68
N SER A 66 7.37 43.08 -40.28
CA SER A 66 6.34 43.72 -41.09
C SER A 66 6.64 45.21 -41.30
N LYS A 67 7.09 45.91 -40.25
CA LYS A 67 7.51 47.32 -40.33
C LYS A 67 8.71 47.50 -41.28
N ALA A 68 9.70 46.61 -41.22
CA ALA A 68 10.85 46.66 -42.11
C ALA A 68 10.42 46.52 -43.59
N LYS A 69 9.53 45.55 -43.89
CA LYS A 69 8.98 45.34 -45.25
C LYS A 69 8.15 46.53 -45.74
N ASP A 70 7.38 47.17 -44.85
CA ASP A 70 6.60 48.36 -45.17
C ASP A 70 7.51 49.55 -45.52
N TYR A 71 8.55 49.82 -44.72
CA TYR A 71 9.52 50.87 -45.02
C TYR A 71 10.29 50.62 -46.32
N GLU A 72 10.65 49.37 -46.60
CA GLU A 72 11.25 48.98 -47.87
C GLU A 72 10.30 49.26 -49.05
N SER A 73 9.03 48.89 -48.92
CA SER A 73 8.01 49.14 -49.94
C SER A 73 7.79 50.63 -50.19
N LYS A 74 7.80 51.44 -49.11
CA LYS A 74 7.72 52.90 -49.19
C LYS A 74 8.93 53.49 -49.91
N ALA A 75 10.15 53.04 -49.58
CA ALA A 75 11.37 53.49 -50.26
C ALA A 75 11.31 53.18 -51.76
N MET A 76 10.88 51.96 -52.14
CA MET A 76 10.70 51.59 -53.55
C MET A 76 9.65 52.46 -54.26
N LEU A 77 8.54 52.78 -53.60
CA LEU A 77 7.49 53.62 -54.17
C LEU A 77 7.94 55.07 -54.36
N ILE A 78 8.71 55.61 -53.41
CA ILE A 78 9.32 56.95 -53.52
C ILE A 78 10.24 57.02 -54.74
N LEU A 79 11.14 56.04 -54.91
CA LEU A 79 12.05 55.98 -56.05
C LEU A 79 11.31 55.81 -57.39
N LYS A 80 10.23 55.03 -57.42
CA LYS A 80 9.37 54.91 -58.62
C LYS A 80 8.73 56.23 -59.00
N LYS A 81 8.27 57.03 -58.02
CA LYS A 81 7.69 58.37 -58.27
C LYS A 81 8.72 59.36 -58.81
N ALA A 82 9.97 59.30 -58.35
CA ALA A 82 11.04 60.08 -58.95
C ALA A 82 11.30 59.68 -60.40
N HIS A 83 11.28 58.37 -60.70
CA HIS A 83 11.48 57.87 -62.05
C HIS A 83 10.36 58.27 -63.03
N SER A 84 9.10 58.33 -62.56
CA SER A 84 7.96 58.81 -63.38
C SER A 84 7.88 60.33 -63.51
N GLY A 85 8.71 61.09 -62.78
CA GLY A 85 8.71 62.55 -62.79
C GLY A 85 7.67 63.19 -61.85
N ASP A 86 6.97 62.39 -61.04
CA ASP A 86 5.97 62.87 -60.06
C ASP A 86 6.61 63.48 -58.80
N MET A 87 7.94 63.34 -58.64
CA MET A 87 8.70 63.85 -57.51
C MET A 87 10.11 64.26 -57.94
N ALA A 88 10.64 65.34 -57.37
CA ALA A 88 12.02 65.75 -57.59
C ALA A 88 13.00 64.67 -57.08
N VAL A 89 14.01 64.35 -57.88
CA VAL A 89 14.97 63.27 -57.58
C VAL A 89 15.69 63.48 -56.25
N GLU A 90 16.13 64.71 -55.95
CA GLU A 90 16.84 65.02 -54.70
C GLU A 90 15.98 64.76 -53.45
N GLU A 91 14.70 65.13 -53.51
CA GLU A 91 13.77 64.92 -52.39
C GLU A 91 13.37 63.44 -52.26
N ALA A 92 13.19 62.75 -53.38
CA ALA A 92 12.95 61.31 -53.37
C ALA A 92 14.12 60.52 -52.78
N ASP A 93 15.36 60.88 -53.14
CA ASP A 93 16.57 60.27 -52.59
C ASP A 93 16.69 60.51 -51.08
N ARG A 94 16.36 61.72 -50.61
CA ARG A 94 16.33 62.06 -49.18
C ARG A 94 15.32 61.20 -48.42
N LEU A 95 14.07 61.13 -48.90
CA LEU A 95 12.99 60.38 -48.27
C LEU A 95 13.21 58.86 -48.36
N ALA A 96 13.75 58.35 -49.47
CA ALA A 96 14.09 56.94 -49.62
C ALA A 96 15.20 56.52 -48.66
N LYS A 97 16.23 57.36 -48.47
CA LYS A 97 17.29 57.11 -47.47
C LYS A 97 16.72 57.08 -46.05
N GLU A 98 15.81 57.99 -45.72
CA GLU A 98 15.16 58.01 -44.40
C GLU A 98 14.30 56.76 -44.17
N ALA A 99 13.53 56.35 -45.18
CA ALA A 99 12.76 55.11 -45.13
C ALA A 99 13.67 53.87 -44.97
N LEU A 100 14.80 53.80 -45.69
CA LEU A 100 15.76 52.72 -45.54
C LEU A 100 16.44 52.72 -44.15
N ALA A 101 16.71 53.89 -43.56
CA ALA A 101 17.21 53.98 -42.19
C ALA A 101 16.18 53.43 -41.19
N LYS A 102 14.89 53.72 -41.38
CA LYS A 102 13.80 53.17 -40.58
C LYS A 102 13.59 51.66 -40.78
N LYS A 103 13.78 51.16 -42.01
CA LYS A 103 13.84 49.71 -42.28
C LYS A 103 14.93 49.05 -41.44
N GLU A 104 16.14 49.60 -41.47
CA GLU A 104 17.30 49.04 -40.75
C GLU A 104 17.05 49.03 -39.23
N GLU A 105 16.53 50.13 -38.68
CA GLU A 105 16.13 50.20 -37.26
C GLU A 105 15.12 49.09 -36.92
N ALA A 106 14.04 48.95 -37.70
CA ALA A 106 13.04 47.91 -37.51
C ALA A 106 13.64 46.49 -37.63
N GLN A 107 14.55 46.26 -38.57
CA GLN A 107 15.23 44.98 -38.75
C GLN A 107 16.10 44.63 -37.53
N GLN A 108 16.80 45.61 -36.95
CA GLN A 108 17.58 45.40 -35.73
C GLN A 108 16.69 45.05 -34.53
N HIS A 109 15.50 45.63 -34.44
CA HIS A 109 14.51 45.23 -33.44
C HIS A 109 13.99 43.80 -33.68
N ALA A 110 13.67 43.45 -34.92
CA ALA A 110 13.25 42.09 -35.28
C ALA A 110 14.33 41.05 -34.93
N ASN A 111 15.59 41.33 -35.24
CA ASN A 111 16.71 40.42 -34.94
C ASN A 111 16.90 40.20 -33.44
N ARG A 112 16.75 41.25 -32.62
CA ARG A 112 16.79 41.13 -31.15
C ARG A 112 15.64 40.28 -30.63
N ALA A 113 14.41 40.56 -31.08
CA ALA A 113 13.24 39.77 -30.70
C ALA A 113 13.34 38.30 -31.16
N ALA A 114 13.97 38.04 -32.30
CA ALA A 114 14.23 36.67 -32.76
C ALA A 114 15.18 35.92 -31.81
N ALA A 115 16.28 36.56 -31.37
CA ALA A 115 17.21 35.97 -30.42
C ALA A 115 16.55 35.71 -29.04
N ASP A 116 15.71 36.62 -28.57
CA ASP A 116 14.94 36.45 -27.34
C ASP A 116 13.93 35.29 -27.46
N THR A 117 13.24 35.19 -28.59
CA THR A 117 12.31 34.08 -28.87
C THR A 117 13.03 32.73 -28.79
N GLU A 118 14.18 32.58 -29.45
CA GLU A 118 14.97 31.35 -29.42
C GLU A 118 15.39 30.98 -27.98
N LYS A 119 15.85 31.97 -27.22
CA LYS A 119 16.25 31.79 -25.82
C LYS A 119 15.07 31.34 -24.95
N PHE A 120 13.90 31.96 -25.09
CA PHE A 120 12.72 31.57 -24.32
C PHE A 120 12.19 30.19 -24.72
N ASP A 121 12.16 29.86 -26.01
CA ASP A 121 11.75 28.54 -26.48
C ASP A 121 12.66 27.43 -25.94
N LYS A 122 13.99 27.67 -25.92
CA LYS A 122 14.95 26.75 -25.30
C LYS A 122 14.66 26.56 -23.81
N ASN A 123 14.40 27.64 -23.07
CA ASN A 123 14.06 27.57 -21.65
C ASN A 123 12.74 26.81 -21.43
N VAL A 124 11.72 27.02 -22.27
CA VAL A 124 10.46 26.27 -22.21
C VAL A 124 10.70 24.78 -22.42
N SER A 125 11.54 24.39 -23.38
CA SER A 125 11.88 22.98 -23.61
C SER A 125 12.56 22.36 -22.38
N GLN A 126 13.54 23.05 -21.80
CA GLN A 126 14.25 22.56 -20.60
C GLN A 126 13.32 22.42 -19.39
N LEU A 127 12.42 23.40 -19.19
CA LEU A 127 11.43 23.34 -18.12
C LEU A 127 10.44 22.19 -18.34
N LYS A 128 10.02 21.94 -19.57
CA LYS A 128 9.16 20.82 -19.92
C LYS A 128 9.80 19.49 -19.56
N ASP A 129 11.05 19.27 -19.96
CA ASP A 129 11.78 18.01 -19.66
C ASP A 129 11.95 17.80 -18.16
N THR A 130 12.23 18.90 -17.42
CA THR A 130 12.34 18.88 -15.96
C THR A 130 10.99 18.53 -15.31
N ILE A 131 9.89 19.11 -15.79
CA ILE A 131 8.53 18.85 -15.32
C ILE A 131 8.13 17.39 -15.55
N GLU A 132 8.45 16.82 -16.71
CA GLU A 132 8.18 15.40 -16.99
C GLU A 132 8.99 14.48 -16.07
N THR A 133 10.25 14.84 -15.79
CA THR A 133 11.09 14.13 -14.81
C THR A 133 10.47 14.16 -13.41
N ILE A 134 9.99 15.33 -12.97
CA ILE A 134 9.33 15.49 -11.66
C ILE A 134 8.05 14.64 -11.60
N LYS A 135 7.22 14.65 -12.64
CA LYS A 135 6.01 13.79 -12.72
C LYS A 135 6.34 12.31 -12.61
N GLY A 136 7.36 11.86 -13.33
CA GLY A 136 7.83 10.47 -13.27
C GLY A 136 8.27 10.09 -11.85
N ASN A 137 9.06 10.94 -11.21
CA ASN A 137 9.50 10.72 -9.83
C ASN A 137 8.33 10.68 -8.84
N ILE A 138 7.36 11.60 -8.94
CA ILE A 138 6.16 11.58 -8.10
C ILE A 138 5.41 10.25 -8.24
N THR A 139 5.22 9.79 -9.48
CA THR A 139 4.54 8.52 -9.77
C THR A 139 5.28 7.33 -9.15
N ASN A 140 6.62 7.32 -9.23
CA ASN A 140 7.45 6.30 -8.60
C ASN A 140 7.27 6.30 -7.07
N TRP A 141 7.34 7.47 -6.43
CA TRP A 141 7.16 7.59 -4.98
C TRP A 141 5.75 7.19 -4.53
N GLU A 142 4.72 7.48 -5.31
CA GLU A 142 3.35 7.04 -5.02
C GLU A 142 3.22 5.50 -5.06
N ASN A 143 3.86 4.86 -6.03
CA ASN A 143 3.90 3.40 -6.13
C ASN A 143 4.68 2.75 -4.97
N GLU A 144 5.81 3.33 -4.60
CA GLU A 144 6.59 2.89 -3.44
C GLU A 144 5.79 3.04 -2.14
N LEU A 145 5.14 4.18 -1.94
CA LEU A 145 4.29 4.42 -0.78
C LEU A 145 3.13 3.42 -0.69
N LYS A 146 2.48 3.11 -1.83
CA LYS A 146 1.43 2.08 -1.88
C LYS A 146 1.96 0.72 -1.46
N THR A 147 3.14 0.35 -1.93
CA THR A 147 3.81 -0.91 -1.57
C THR A 147 4.15 -0.94 -0.09
N LEU A 148 4.69 0.16 0.44
CA LEU A 148 5.08 0.29 1.84
C LEU A 148 3.86 0.15 2.76
N LYS A 149 2.75 0.84 2.44
CA LYS A 149 1.48 0.70 3.17
C LYS A 149 0.96 -0.73 3.21
N ALA A 150 1.03 -1.44 2.07
CA ALA A 150 0.61 -2.83 2.01
C ALA A 150 1.50 -3.72 2.91
N ARG A 151 2.82 -3.51 2.89
CA ARG A 151 3.77 -4.24 3.75
C ARG A 151 3.53 -3.97 5.23
N VAL A 152 3.28 -2.72 5.62
CA VAL A 152 2.94 -2.37 7.00
C VAL A 152 1.66 -3.09 7.43
N LYS A 153 0.60 -3.06 6.61
CA LYS A 153 -0.66 -3.77 6.90
C LYS A 153 -0.47 -5.29 7.06
N VAL A 154 0.34 -5.92 6.20
CA VAL A 154 0.66 -7.35 6.32
C VAL A 154 1.47 -7.63 7.59
N SER A 155 2.47 -6.79 7.89
CA SER A 155 3.27 -6.90 9.10
C SER A 155 2.42 -6.79 10.36
N ASP A 156 1.50 -5.81 10.41
CA ASP A 156 0.58 -5.61 11.53
C ASP A 156 -0.38 -6.79 11.70
N ALA A 157 -0.92 -7.31 10.59
CA ALA A 157 -1.76 -8.51 10.61
C ALA A 157 -0.99 -9.73 11.16
N THR A 158 0.22 -9.99 10.66
CA THR A 158 1.08 -11.07 11.14
C THR A 158 1.44 -10.90 12.62
N LYS A 159 1.75 -9.67 13.06
CA LYS A 159 2.03 -9.36 14.47
C LYS A 159 0.81 -9.64 15.36
N ASN A 160 -0.38 -9.25 14.92
CA ASN A 160 -1.63 -9.50 15.65
C ASN A 160 -1.96 -10.99 15.74
N VAL A 161 -1.81 -11.73 14.64
CA VAL A 161 -2.01 -13.20 14.62
C VAL A 161 -1.02 -13.89 15.57
N ASN A 162 0.26 -13.54 15.50
CA ASN A 162 1.28 -14.13 16.37
C ASN A 162 1.04 -13.77 17.85
N LYS A 163 0.61 -12.53 18.14
CA LYS A 163 0.24 -12.12 19.49
C LYS A 163 -0.95 -12.92 20.01
N GLN A 164 -2.02 -13.07 19.22
CA GLN A 164 -3.17 -13.90 19.57
C GLN A 164 -2.78 -15.37 19.76
N MET A 165 -1.89 -15.90 18.93
CA MET A 165 -1.41 -17.27 19.07
C MET A 165 -0.59 -17.48 20.34
N ALA A 166 0.27 -16.52 20.72
CA ALA A 166 0.99 -16.54 21.99
C ALA A 166 0.06 -16.35 23.20
N GLU A 167 -1.00 -15.54 23.07
CA GLU A 167 -2.05 -15.39 24.08
C GLU A 167 -2.88 -16.68 24.22
N LEU A 168 -3.17 -17.40 23.13
CA LEU A 168 -3.84 -18.71 23.17
C LEU A 168 -2.97 -19.81 23.81
N ASP A 169 -1.67 -19.80 23.55
CA ASP A 169 -0.71 -20.74 24.15
C ASP A 169 -0.51 -20.44 25.66
N SER A 170 -0.61 -19.18 26.07
CA SER A 170 -0.51 -18.78 27.48
C SER A 170 -1.84 -18.86 28.25
N ALA A 171 -2.99 -18.72 27.59
CA ALA A 171 -4.30 -18.75 28.22
C ALA A 171 -4.89 -20.16 28.24
N GLY A 172 -4.38 -21.00 29.15
CA GLY A 172 -5.15 -21.98 29.93
C GLY A 172 -5.94 -23.07 29.20
N THR A 173 -6.07 -23.08 27.87
CA THR A 173 -7.02 -23.92 27.12
C THR A 173 -6.53 -25.36 27.08
N VAL A 174 -5.23 -25.57 26.88
CA VAL A 174 -4.59 -26.89 27.05
C VAL A 174 -4.67 -27.34 28.52
N SER A 175 -4.38 -26.45 29.47
CA SER A 175 -4.47 -26.79 30.91
C SER A 175 -5.90 -27.08 31.39
N MET A 176 -6.91 -26.52 30.73
CA MET A 176 -8.33 -26.68 31.04
C MET A 176 -8.86 -27.97 30.41
N LEU A 177 -8.42 -28.28 29.18
CA LEU A 177 -8.67 -29.59 28.55
C LEU A 177 -8.05 -30.73 29.35
N GLU A 178 -6.82 -30.57 29.84
CA GLU A 178 -6.16 -31.61 30.66
C GLU A 178 -6.83 -31.75 32.02
N ARG A 179 -7.24 -30.65 32.67
CA ARG A 179 -8.06 -30.70 33.90
C ARG A 179 -9.43 -31.33 33.68
N MET A 180 -10.07 -31.11 32.52
CA MET A 180 -11.33 -31.78 32.19
C MET A 180 -11.12 -33.28 31.96
N LYS A 181 -10.03 -33.68 31.30
CA LYS A 181 -9.65 -35.09 31.13
C LYS A 181 -9.43 -35.79 32.47
N GLU A 182 -8.68 -35.16 33.36
CA GLU A 182 -8.38 -35.71 34.69
C GLU A 182 -9.65 -35.84 35.54
N LYS A 183 -10.56 -34.85 35.46
CA LYS A 183 -11.87 -34.92 36.11
C LYS A 183 -12.74 -36.06 35.56
N VAL A 184 -12.81 -36.23 34.22
CA VAL A 184 -13.58 -37.32 33.60
C VAL A 184 -13.02 -38.68 34.02
N ALA A 185 -11.70 -38.86 34.01
CA ALA A 185 -11.08 -40.10 34.47
C ALA A 185 -11.38 -40.40 35.96
N GLN A 186 -11.44 -39.36 36.80
CA GLN A 186 -11.80 -39.50 38.22
C GLN A 186 -13.27 -39.88 38.40
N ASP A 187 -14.18 -39.28 37.62
CA ASP A 187 -15.60 -39.60 37.62
C ASP A 187 -15.86 -41.03 37.09
N GLU A 188 -15.11 -41.47 36.07
CA GLU A 188 -15.13 -42.85 35.55
C GLU A 188 -14.64 -43.86 36.60
N ALA A 189 -13.53 -43.58 37.29
CA ALA A 189 -13.01 -44.43 38.35
C ALA A 189 -13.97 -44.53 39.55
N LEU A 190 -14.66 -43.43 39.90
CA LEU A 190 -15.72 -43.44 40.91
C LEU A 190 -16.92 -44.27 40.46
N ALA A 191 -17.34 -44.15 39.20
CA ALA A 191 -18.42 -44.97 38.65
C ALA A 191 -18.08 -46.47 38.65
N GLU A 192 -16.84 -46.83 38.32
CA GLU A 192 -16.34 -48.21 38.42
C GLU A 192 -16.34 -48.71 39.87
N ALA A 193 -15.85 -47.91 40.81
CA ALA A 193 -15.88 -48.22 42.24
C ALA A 193 -17.31 -48.38 42.78
N TYR A 194 -18.26 -47.55 42.36
CA TYR A 194 -19.69 -47.73 42.69
C TYR A 194 -20.27 -49.00 42.05
N GLY A 195 -19.87 -49.34 40.84
CA GLY A 195 -20.24 -50.59 40.18
C GLY A 195 -19.73 -51.84 40.93
N ASP A 196 -18.51 -51.78 41.47
CA ASP A 196 -17.94 -52.85 42.30
C ASP A 196 -18.54 -52.90 43.71
N LEU A 197 -18.89 -51.75 44.31
CA LEU A 197 -19.66 -51.69 45.56
C LEU A 197 -21.07 -52.28 45.41
N ALA A 198 -21.73 -52.05 44.27
CA ALA A 198 -23.01 -52.66 43.94
C ALA A 198 -22.91 -54.19 43.74
N LYS A 199 -21.73 -54.72 43.35
CA LYS A 199 -21.45 -56.16 43.35
C LYS A 199 -21.14 -56.71 44.75
N THR A 200 -20.77 -55.85 45.71
CA THR A 200 -20.35 -56.25 47.06
C THR A 200 -21.49 -56.15 48.08
N THR A 201 -22.64 -55.57 47.71
CA THR A 201 -23.87 -55.60 48.51
C THR A 201 -24.78 -56.73 48.04
N LYS A 202 -24.34 -57.98 48.28
CA LYS A 202 -25.33 -59.04 48.53
C LYS A 202 -25.92 -58.76 49.91
N SER A 203 -27.23 -58.57 49.97
CA SER A 203 -27.92 -58.29 51.23
C SER A 203 -27.89 -59.53 52.11
N VAL A 204 -27.87 -59.36 53.42
CA VAL A 204 -28.06 -60.44 54.40
C VAL A 204 -29.38 -61.19 54.15
N ASP A 205 -30.35 -60.55 53.50
CA ASP A 205 -31.60 -61.17 53.06
C ASP A 205 -31.39 -62.24 51.95
N ASP A 206 -30.40 -62.08 51.06
CA ASP A 206 -30.06 -63.10 50.03
C ASP A 206 -29.42 -64.36 50.65
N GLU A 207 -28.77 -64.23 51.82
CA GLU A 207 -28.24 -65.37 52.59
C GLU A 207 -29.36 -66.05 53.42
N ILE A 208 -30.41 -65.32 53.80
CA ILE A 208 -31.56 -65.85 54.54
C ILE A 208 -32.50 -66.63 53.61
N ASP A 209 -32.77 -66.15 52.40
CA ASP A 209 -33.60 -66.87 51.42
C ASP A 209 -32.92 -68.16 50.91
N ALA A 210 -31.59 -68.18 50.80
CA ALA A 210 -30.83 -69.39 50.48
C ALA A 210 -30.78 -70.41 51.64
N ALA A 211 -30.94 -69.97 52.89
CA ALA A 211 -30.99 -70.84 54.07
C ALA A 211 -32.41 -71.33 54.42
N ALA A 212 -33.44 -70.68 53.90
CA ALA A 212 -34.85 -71.01 54.15
C ALA A 212 -35.44 -72.02 53.14
N ASP A 213 -34.77 -72.32 52.02
CA ASP A 213 -35.32 -73.15 50.93
C ASP A 213 -34.68 -74.53 50.76
N MET A 214 -34.29 -75.21 51.85
CA MET A 214 -34.02 -76.66 51.81
C MET A 214 -34.36 -77.35 53.14
N THR A 215 -35.66 -77.45 53.45
CA THR A 215 -36.16 -78.53 54.32
C THR A 215 -37.24 -79.34 53.61
N GLU A 216 -36.94 -80.63 53.45
CA GLU A 216 -37.82 -81.76 53.13
C GLU A 216 -38.33 -81.93 51.68
N SER A 217 -37.60 -82.73 50.88
CA SER A 217 -38.16 -83.96 50.22
C SER A 217 -37.39 -84.52 49.01
N LYS A 218 -36.11 -84.19 48.76
CA LYS A 218 -35.37 -84.79 47.61
C LYS A 218 -34.00 -85.41 47.89
N LEU A 219 -33.63 -85.57 49.16
CA LEU A 219 -32.41 -86.33 49.51
C LEU A 219 -32.62 -87.85 49.54
N ASP A 220 -33.85 -88.35 49.62
CA ASP A 220 -34.14 -89.79 49.68
C ASP A 220 -34.50 -90.42 48.32
N ASP A 221 -35.01 -89.63 47.35
CA ASP A 221 -35.50 -90.14 46.06
C ASP A 221 -34.40 -90.25 44.97
N ASP A 222 -33.40 -89.38 44.99
CA ASP A 222 -32.32 -89.38 43.99
C ASP A 222 -31.15 -90.31 44.38
N LEU A 223 -30.97 -90.61 45.67
CA LEU A 223 -29.99 -91.60 46.15
C LEU A 223 -30.46 -93.04 45.87
N ALA A 224 -31.77 -93.30 45.84
CA ALA A 224 -32.35 -94.58 45.45
C ALA A 224 -32.20 -94.84 43.94
N LYS A 225 -32.48 -93.84 43.11
CA LYS A 225 -32.34 -93.93 41.65
C LYS A 225 -30.90 -94.07 41.17
N LEU A 226 -29.93 -93.43 41.84
CA LEU A 226 -28.52 -93.58 41.47
C LEU A 226 -27.95 -94.97 41.82
N LYS A 227 -28.43 -95.58 42.91
CA LYS A 227 -28.03 -96.95 43.32
C LYS A 227 -28.63 -98.02 42.40
N GLU A 228 -29.83 -97.78 41.86
CA GLU A 228 -30.47 -98.66 40.88
C GLU A 228 -29.85 -98.53 39.48
N GLN A 229 -29.40 -97.33 39.08
CA GLN A 229 -28.75 -97.10 37.78
C GLN A 229 -27.28 -97.53 37.68
N LEU A 230 -26.58 -97.78 38.81
CA LEU A 230 -25.14 -98.12 38.82
C LEU A 230 -24.82 -99.59 39.17
N GLY A 231 -25.82 -100.43 39.41
CA GLY A 231 -25.66 -101.90 39.34
C GLY A 231 -24.76 -102.56 40.41
N ILE A 232 -24.67 -102.02 41.63
CA ILE A 232 -23.85 -102.61 42.70
C ILE A 232 -24.75 -103.33 43.71
N LYS A 233 -24.86 -104.65 43.56
CA LYS A 233 -25.51 -105.55 44.52
C LYS A 233 -24.70 -105.61 45.82
N LYS A 234 -25.40 -105.65 46.96
CA LYS A 234 -24.87 -106.23 48.19
C LYS A 234 -25.34 -107.69 48.18
N ASP A 235 -24.56 -108.55 47.52
CA ASP A 235 -24.83 -109.98 47.42
C ASP A 235 -24.74 -110.66 48.80
N GLU A 236 -25.48 -111.76 48.91
CA GLU A 236 -25.23 -112.95 49.72
C GLU A 236 -23.77 -113.03 50.27
N ALA A 237 -23.53 -113.37 51.54
CA ALA A 237 -24.25 -114.31 52.41
C ALA A 237 -24.93 -113.69 53.64
#